data_AF-A0A937WSC1-F1
#
_entry.id   AF-A0A937WSC1-F1
#
_cell.length_a   1.000
_cell.length_b   1.000
_cell.length_c   1.000
_cell.angle_alpha   90.00
_cell.angle_beta   90.00
_cell.angle_gamma   90.00
#
_symmetry.space_group_name_H-M   'P 1'
#
loop_
_entity.id
_entity.type
_entity.pdbx_description
1 polymer ?
#
loop_
_entity_poly.entity_id
_entity_poly.type
_entity_poly.pdbx_seq_one_letter_code
_entity_poly.pdbx_strand_id
1 'polypeptide(L)'
;MTEAEIYEFDLNGYIVYREMLSPEEVRRSGDILGDCPQEKTPYPHYPYSFGFMERDSFFMDLMARPRTLWIIHHMLNNWLRLDHAYGIEMTRSSEASGHLTTGSRSDHGQHEYQWVSAYPPGDAPPNPGTNGRMYTA
;
A
#
# COMPACT_ATOMS: atom_id res chain seq x y z
N MET A 1 3.69 19.97 0.29
CA MET A 1 3.93 20.02 -1.18
C MET A 1 3.82 21.46 -1.65
N THR A 2 4.49 21.84 -2.74
CA THR A 2 4.26 23.12 -3.43
C THR A 2 2.99 23.05 -4.28
N GLU A 3 2.43 24.20 -4.70
CA GLU A 3 1.24 24.22 -5.56
C GLU A 3 1.46 23.49 -6.90
N ALA A 4 2.66 23.59 -7.47
CA ALA A 4 3.00 22.88 -8.70
C ALA A 4 3.05 21.35 -8.51
N GLU A 5 3.55 20.88 -7.35
CA GLU A 5 3.56 19.45 -7.01
C GLU A 5 2.15 18.92 -6.77
N ILE A 6 1.26 19.72 -6.17
CA ILE A 6 -0.16 19.37 -5.98
C ILE A 6 -0.83 19.27 -7.35
N TYR A 7 -0.63 20.25 -8.23
CA TYR A 7 -1.20 20.25 -9.57
C TYR A 7 -0.76 19.03 -10.41
N GLU A 8 0.54 18.69 -10.37
CA GLU A 8 1.08 17.51 -11.07
C GLU A 8 0.46 16.21 -10.55
N PHE A 9 0.31 16.09 -9.23
CA PHE A 9 -0.32 14.93 -8.60
C PHE A 9 -1.80 14.82 -8.96
N ASP A 10 -2.55 15.92 -8.88
CA ASP A 10 -3.98 15.96 -9.19
C ASP A 10 -4.26 15.61 -10.66
N LEU A 11 -3.35 16.00 -11.57
CA LEU A 11 -3.48 15.74 -13.00
C LEU A 11 -3.15 14.27 -13.36
N ASN A 12 -2.09 13.71 -12.78
CA ASN A 12 -1.55 12.41 -13.20
C ASN A 12 -1.92 11.25 -12.27
N GLY A 13 -2.37 11.53 -11.05
CA GLY A 13 -2.58 10.54 -10.00
C GLY A 13 -1.28 10.01 -9.37
N TYR A 14 -0.13 10.54 -9.77
CA TYR A 14 1.18 10.22 -9.19
C TYR A 14 2.13 11.40 -9.30
N ILE A 15 3.20 11.39 -8.49
CA ILE A 15 4.29 12.36 -8.57
C ILE A 15 5.62 11.65 -8.31
N VAL A 16 6.69 12.09 -8.98
CA VAL A 16 8.04 11.52 -8.84
C VAL A 16 8.97 12.50 -8.15
N TYR A 17 9.37 12.18 -6.92
CA TYR A 17 10.44 12.87 -6.21
C TYR A 17 11.79 12.23 -6.54
N ARG A 18 12.60 12.93 -7.34
CA ARG A 18 13.97 12.50 -7.65
C ARG A 18 14.88 12.72 -6.44
N GLU A 19 15.91 11.88 -6.33
CA GLU A 19 16.98 12.03 -5.33
C GLU A 19 16.46 12.10 -3.88
N MET A 20 15.31 11.45 -3.62
CA MET A 20 14.72 11.39 -2.28
C MET A 20 15.56 10.55 -1.31
N LEU A 21 16.35 9.62 -1.85
CA LEU A 21 17.39 8.87 -1.15
C LEU A 21 18.76 9.21 -1.75
N SER A 22 19.77 9.35 -0.89
CA SER A 22 21.15 9.49 -1.35
C SER A 22 21.67 8.17 -1.95
N PRO A 23 22.73 8.20 -2.78
CA PRO A 23 23.34 6.98 -3.30
C PRO A 23 23.80 6.01 -2.20
N GLU A 24 24.25 6.54 -1.06
CA GLU A 24 24.64 5.74 0.10
C GLU A 24 23.43 5.07 0.76
N GLU A 25 22.32 5.76 0.87
CA GLU A 25 21.07 5.21 1.41
C GLU A 25 20.48 4.14 0.51
N VAL A 26 20.57 4.32 -0.80
CA VAL A 26 20.19 3.29 -1.78
C VAL A 26 21.07 2.05 -1.61
N ARG A 27 22.40 2.23 -1.49
CA ARG A 27 23.33 1.12 -1.26
C ARG A 27 23.04 0.42 0.06
N ARG A 28 22.87 1.18 1.15
CA ARG A 28 22.52 0.63 2.48
C ARG A 28 21.19 -0.14 2.44
N SER A 29 20.19 0.37 1.72
CA SER A 29 18.92 -0.34 1.51
C SER A 29 19.19 -1.68 0.83
N GLY A 30 19.98 -1.69 -0.24
CA GLY A 30 20.40 -2.90 -0.93
C GLY A 30 21.13 -3.88 -0.01
N ASP A 31 22.03 -3.41 0.84
CA ASP A 31 22.78 -4.25 1.79
C ASP A 31 21.86 -4.89 2.84
N ILE A 32 20.86 -4.14 3.35
CA ILE A 32 19.86 -4.66 4.31
C ILE A 32 18.93 -5.69 3.65
N LEU A 33 18.56 -5.44 2.40
CA LEU A 33 17.66 -6.29 1.62
C LEU A 33 18.37 -7.48 0.94
N GLY A 34 19.71 -7.46 0.89
CA GLY A 34 20.54 -8.13 -0.12
C GLY A 34 20.27 -9.62 -0.34
N ASP A 35 20.09 -10.38 0.73
CA ASP A 35 19.80 -11.82 0.67
C ASP A 35 18.34 -12.11 1.04
N CYS A 36 17.38 -11.27 0.64
CA CYS A 36 15.98 -11.66 0.71
C CYS A 36 15.84 -12.91 -0.17
N PRO A 37 15.67 -14.11 0.43
CA PRO A 37 15.34 -15.25 -0.38
C PRO A 37 14.00 -14.90 -1.04
N GLN A 38 13.71 -15.49 -2.20
CA GLN A 38 12.31 -15.75 -2.54
C GLN A 38 11.76 -16.71 -1.47
N GLU A 39 11.62 -16.25 -0.23
CA GLU A 39 10.65 -16.76 0.70
C GLU A 39 9.35 -16.48 0.00
N LYS A 40 8.97 -17.46 -0.83
CA LYS A 40 7.67 -17.50 -1.51
C LYS A 40 6.70 -17.12 -0.44
N THR A 41 6.07 -15.96 -0.61
CA THR A 41 5.08 -15.55 0.35
C THR A 41 4.09 -16.72 0.47
N PRO A 42 3.54 -16.97 1.66
CA PRO A 42 2.48 -17.97 1.79
C PRO A 42 1.23 -17.60 0.96
N TYR A 43 1.24 -16.44 0.30
CA TYR A 43 0.20 -15.93 -0.57
C TYR A 43 0.52 -16.24 -2.04
N PRO A 44 -0.10 -17.28 -2.63
CA PRO A 44 0.15 -17.68 -4.03
C PRO A 44 -0.17 -16.58 -5.06
N HIS A 45 -0.88 -15.53 -4.65
CA HIS A 45 -1.24 -14.40 -5.51
C HIS A 45 -0.13 -13.33 -5.65
N TYR A 46 0.90 -13.35 -4.79
CA TYR A 46 2.00 -12.38 -4.81
C TYR A 46 3.36 -13.08 -4.65
N PRO A 47 3.82 -13.82 -5.67
CA PRO A 47 5.01 -14.66 -5.58
C PRO A 47 6.33 -13.87 -5.46
N TYR A 48 6.29 -12.55 -5.71
CA TYR A 48 7.46 -11.67 -5.75
C TYR A 48 7.51 -10.65 -4.61
N SER A 49 6.54 -10.67 -3.69
CA SER A 49 6.55 -9.76 -2.54
C SER A 49 7.31 -10.37 -1.36
N PHE A 50 7.77 -9.54 -0.43
CA PHE A 50 8.37 -10.02 0.83
C PHE A 50 8.26 -8.96 1.93
N GLY A 51 8.29 -9.41 3.19
CA GLY A 51 8.35 -8.53 4.35
C GLY A 51 9.78 -8.05 4.63
N PHE A 52 9.96 -6.75 4.88
CA PHE A 52 11.28 -6.15 5.13
C PHE A 52 11.32 -5.19 6.32
N MET A 53 10.18 -4.74 6.82
CA MET A 53 10.10 -3.68 7.82
C MET A 53 10.83 -4.00 9.13
N GLU A 54 10.86 -5.27 9.54
CA GLU A 54 11.48 -5.71 10.79
C GLU A 54 12.98 -5.98 10.66
N ARG A 55 13.55 -5.89 9.45
CA ARG A 55 14.96 -6.24 9.20
C ARG A 55 15.94 -5.19 9.73
N ASP A 56 15.58 -3.92 9.67
CA ASP A 56 16.41 -2.81 10.16
C ASP A 56 15.51 -1.58 10.42
N SER A 57 15.84 -0.80 11.46
CA SER A 57 15.09 0.42 11.79
C SER A 57 15.14 1.46 10.68
N PHE A 58 16.15 1.38 9.80
CA PHE A 58 16.36 2.27 8.67
C PHE A 58 15.09 2.55 7.86
N PHE A 59 14.25 1.55 7.61
CA PHE A 59 13.01 1.75 6.83
C PHE A 59 11.94 2.54 7.58
N MET A 60 11.78 2.29 8.88
CA MET A 60 10.93 3.12 9.74
C MET A 60 11.48 4.55 9.82
N ASP A 61 12.79 4.70 9.93
CA ASP A 61 13.47 6.00 9.97
C ASP A 61 13.27 6.78 8.66
N LEU A 62 13.29 6.10 7.50
CA LEU A 62 12.97 6.70 6.19
C LEU A 62 11.54 7.25 6.14
N MET A 63 10.57 6.48 6.65
CA MET A 63 9.16 6.90 6.71
C MET A 63 8.95 8.06 7.68
N ALA A 64 9.69 8.09 8.78
CA ALA A 64 9.60 9.12 9.81
C ALA A 64 10.32 10.43 9.46
N ARG A 65 10.99 10.53 8.30
CA ARG A 65 11.69 11.76 7.90
C ARG A 65 10.72 12.94 7.76
N PRO A 66 11.10 14.15 8.21
CA PRO A 66 10.26 15.33 8.06
C PRO A 66 9.79 15.56 6.62
N ARG A 67 10.64 15.32 5.62
CA ARG A 67 10.28 15.46 4.21
C ARG A 67 9.24 14.42 3.77
N THR A 68 9.41 13.15 4.14
CA THR A 68 8.46 12.07 3.83
C THR A 68 7.11 12.35 4.48
N LEU A 69 7.09 12.64 5.79
CA LEU A 69 5.87 12.97 6.52
C LEU A 69 5.22 14.24 5.98
N TRP A 70 5.99 15.26 5.59
CA TRP A 70 5.45 16.48 4.99
C TRP A 70 4.75 16.21 3.66
N ILE A 71 5.32 15.36 2.79
CA ILE A 71 4.67 14.96 1.53
C ILE A 71 3.37 14.21 1.83
N ILE A 72 3.43 13.17 2.67
CA ILE A 72 2.28 12.32 2.97
C ILE A 72 1.17 13.11 3.67
N HIS A 73 1.52 14.00 4.59
CA HIS A 73 0.56 14.86 5.30
C HIS A 73 -0.21 15.77 4.34
N HIS A 74 0.43 16.29 3.28
CA HIS A 74 -0.29 17.08 2.28
C HIS A 74 -1.24 16.23 1.44
N MET A 75 -0.89 14.97 1.16
CA MET A 75 -1.72 14.07 0.35
C MET A 75 -2.90 13.49 1.13
N LEU A 76 -2.68 13.11 2.40
CA LEU A 76 -3.63 12.31 3.21
C LEU A 76 -4.17 13.05 4.44
N ASN A 77 -3.71 14.28 4.69
CA ASN A 77 -4.09 15.11 5.84
C ASN A 77 -3.69 14.47 7.19
N ASN A 78 -4.30 14.91 8.29
CA ASN A 78 -3.95 14.53 9.67
C ASN A 78 -4.23 13.06 10.03
N TRP A 79 -4.91 12.30 9.17
CA TRP A 79 -5.36 10.94 9.48
C TRP A 79 -4.56 9.92 8.67
N LEU A 80 -3.28 9.78 9.02
CA LEU A 80 -2.37 8.81 8.42
C LEU A 80 -2.21 7.59 9.33
N ARG A 81 -2.25 6.40 8.74
CA ARG A 81 -1.65 5.20 9.31
C ARG A 81 -0.88 4.44 8.24
N LEU A 82 0.16 3.74 8.66
CA LEU A 82 0.77 2.73 7.80
C LEU A 82 -0.22 1.56 7.66
N ASP A 83 -0.63 1.29 6.44
CA ASP A 83 -1.55 0.18 6.13
C ASP A 83 -0.74 -1.10 5.88
N HIS A 84 0.18 -1.05 4.91
CA HIS A 84 1.06 -2.15 4.54
C HIS A 84 2.43 -1.65 4.06
N ALA A 85 3.45 -2.50 4.23
CA ALA A 85 4.78 -2.30 3.66
C ALA A 85 5.34 -3.65 3.20
N TYR A 86 5.68 -3.74 1.92
CA TYR A 86 6.25 -4.94 1.30
C TYR A 86 7.28 -4.55 0.25
N GLY A 87 8.32 -5.36 0.12
CA GLY A 87 9.29 -5.27 -0.96
C GLY A 87 8.77 -6.04 -2.16
N ILE A 88 9.18 -5.66 -3.35
CA ILE A 88 8.92 -6.39 -4.59
C ILE A 88 10.26 -6.63 -5.27
N GLU A 89 10.58 -7.90 -5.55
CA GLU A 89 11.74 -8.25 -6.37
C GLU A 89 11.26 -8.73 -7.74
N MET A 90 11.64 -8.02 -8.80
CA MET A 90 11.28 -8.39 -10.17
C MET A 90 12.53 -8.56 -11.04
N THR A 91 12.51 -9.60 -11.86
CA THR A 91 13.47 -9.84 -12.93
C THR A 91 12.82 -9.53 -14.29
N ARG A 92 13.60 -9.51 -15.37
CA ARG A 92 13.06 -9.38 -16.74
C ARG A 92 12.11 -10.52 -17.13
N SER A 93 12.20 -11.66 -16.46
CA SER A 93 11.33 -12.83 -16.66
C SER A 93 10.15 -12.88 -15.69
N SER A 94 10.08 -11.97 -14.72
CA SER A 94 8.94 -11.92 -13.80
C SER A 94 7.70 -11.45 -14.55
N GLU A 95 6.65 -12.26 -14.51
CA GLU A 95 5.35 -11.84 -15.03
C GLU A 95 4.81 -10.67 -14.19
N ALA A 96 4.43 -9.58 -14.85
CA ALA A 96 3.75 -8.48 -14.19
C ALA A 96 2.31 -8.91 -13.88
N SER A 97 2.01 -9.23 -12.62
CA SER A 97 0.62 -9.38 -12.21
C SER A 97 -0.04 -8.00 -12.22
N GLY A 98 -1.13 -7.85 -12.97
CA GLY A 98 -1.75 -6.55 -13.24
C GLY A 98 -2.45 -5.88 -12.05
N HIS A 99 -2.27 -6.37 -10.82
CA HIS A 99 -3.09 -6.02 -9.65
C HIS A 99 -2.24 -6.01 -8.38
N LEU A 100 -1.38 -5.00 -8.21
CA LEU A 100 -0.49 -4.89 -7.05
C LEU A 100 -1.10 -4.09 -5.88
N THR A 101 -2.12 -3.27 -6.12
CA THR A 101 -2.60 -2.29 -5.12
C THR A 101 -4.11 -2.11 -5.07
N THR A 102 -4.82 -2.57 -6.08
CA THR A 102 -6.27 -2.52 -6.14
C THR A 102 -6.69 -3.78 -6.86
N GLY A 103 -7.70 -4.48 -6.36
CA GLY A 103 -8.50 -5.39 -7.15
C GLY A 103 -8.93 -4.77 -8.49
N SER A 104 -9.56 -5.56 -9.36
CA SER A 104 -10.10 -4.99 -10.60
C SER A 104 -11.07 -3.87 -10.25
N ARG A 105 -11.31 -2.92 -11.16
CA ARG A 105 -12.29 -1.84 -10.93
C ARG A 105 -13.67 -2.38 -10.51
N SER A 106 -13.96 -3.65 -10.80
CA SER A 106 -15.14 -4.40 -10.35
C SER A 106 -15.22 -4.66 -8.84
N ASP A 107 -14.12 -4.58 -8.12
CA ASP A 107 -13.95 -5.08 -6.75
C ASP A 107 -13.46 -4.00 -5.78
N HIS A 108 -13.41 -2.73 -6.22
CA HIS A 108 -13.16 -1.57 -5.36
C HIS A 108 -14.14 -1.44 -4.17
N GLY A 109 -15.29 -2.12 -4.19
CA GLY A 109 -16.22 -2.19 -3.05
C GLY A 109 -15.79 -3.14 -1.91
N GLN A 110 -14.78 -4.00 -2.11
CA GLN A 110 -14.30 -4.95 -1.09
C GLN A 110 -13.31 -4.32 -0.10
N HIS A 111 -12.83 -3.10 -0.39
CA HIS A 111 -11.97 -2.32 0.51
C HIS A 111 -12.74 -1.20 1.23
N GLU A 112 -14.07 -1.25 1.23
CA GLU A 112 -14.86 -0.42 2.13
C GLU A 112 -14.49 -0.78 3.56
N TYR A 113 -13.95 0.20 4.29
CA TYR A 113 -13.74 0.08 5.73
C TYR A 113 -15.07 -0.33 6.37
N GLN A 114 -15.20 -1.60 6.74
CA GLN A 114 -16.23 -2.01 7.67
C GLN A 114 -15.87 -1.39 9.01
N TRP A 115 -16.56 -0.31 9.36
CA TRP A 115 -16.64 0.09 10.75
C TRP A 115 -17.16 -1.12 11.51
N VAL A 116 -16.36 -1.64 12.44
CA VAL A 116 -16.89 -2.57 13.44
C VAL A 116 -17.96 -1.78 14.15
N SER A 117 -19.20 -2.07 13.80
CA SER A 117 -20.37 -1.60 14.50
C SER A 117 -20.14 -1.95 15.96
N ALA A 118 -20.02 -0.96 16.85
CA ALA A 118 -19.84 -1.15 18.29
C ALA A 118 -21.08 -1.78 18.96
N TYR A 119 -21.91 -2.47 18.18
CA TYR A 119 -23.13 -3.10 18.61
C TYR A 119 -22.84 -4.53 19.07
N PRO A 120 -23.37 -4.94 20.22
CA PRO A 120 -23.32 -6.33 20.62
C PRO A 120 -23.95 -7.23 19.53
N PRO A 121 -23.50 -8.49 19.41
CA PRO A 121 -24.04 -9.42 18.42
C PRO A 121 -25.55 -9.59 18.62
N GLY A 122 -26.34 -8.96 17.74
CA GLY A 122 -27.81 -8.95 17.79
C GLY A 122 -28.44 -7.67 17.21
N ASP A 123 -27.75 -6.53 17.31
CA ASP A 123 -28.34 -5.22 17.00
C ASP A 123 -27.74 -4.54 15.75
N ALA A 124 -27.00 -5.27 14.92
CA ALA A 124 -26.48 -4.71 13.67
C ALA A 124 -27.66 -4.36 12.74
N PRO A 125 -27.76 -3.10 12.26
CA PRO A 125 -28.79 -2.75 11.28
C PRO A 125 -28.56 -3.56 9.98
N PRO A 126 -29.64 -3.90 9.25
CA PRO A 126 -29.51 -4.64 8.01
C PRO A 126 -28.61 -3.89 7.03
N ASN A 127 -27.61 -4.61 6.52
CA ASN A 127 -26.65 -4.09 5.55
C ASN A 127 -27.42 -3.60 4.30
N PRO A 128 -27.33 -2.31 3.93
CA PRO A 128 -28.02 -1.77 2.75
C PRO A 128 -27.48 -2.33 1.42
N GLY A 129 -26.42 -3.16 1.45
CA GLY A 129 -25.78 -3.76 0.28
C GLY A 129 -26.37 -5.08 -0.23
N THR A 130 -27.40 -5.66 0.39
CA THR A 130 -28.09 -6.84 -0.17
C THR A 130 -29.08 -6.43 -1.25
N ASN A 131 -28.54 -6.04 -2.41
CA ASN A 131 -29.29 -6.05 -3.66
C ASN A 131 -29.79 -7.48 -3.91
N GLY A 132 -31.09 -7.65 -3.77
CA GLY A 132 -31.78 -8.91 -3.95
C GLY A 132 -31.47 -9.55 -5.30
N ARG A 133 -31.12 -10.83 -5.25
CA ARG A 133 -31.52 -11.79 -6.28
C ARG A 133 -32.14 -12.99 -5.58
N MET A 134 -33.47 -12.95 -5.51
CA MET A 134 -34.26 -14.17 -5.43
C MET A 134 -33.90 -15.03 -6.64
N TYR A 135 -33.52 -16.28 -6.41
CA TYR A 135 -33.74 -17.32 -7.40
C TYR A 135 -34.83 -18.24 -6.83
N THR A 136 -35.99 -18.19 -7.46
CA THR A 136 -37.08 -19.16 -7.32
C THR A 136 -36.73 -20.44 -8.06
N ALA A 137 -36.83 -21.58 -7.38
CA ALA A 137 -37.72 -22.68 -7.71
C ALA A 137 -37.82 -23.61 -6.49
#